data_AF-A0A7K4EHY6-F1
#
_entry.id   AF-A0A7K4EHY6-F1
#
_cell.length_a   1.000
_cell.length_b   1.000
_cell.length_c   1.000
_cell.angle_alpha   90.00
_cell.angle_beta   90.00
_cell.angle_gamma   90.00
#
_symmetry.space_group_name_H-M   'P 1'
#
loop_
_entity.id
_entity.type
_entity.pdbx_description
1 polymer ?
#
loop_
_entity_poly.entity_id
_entity_poly.type
_entity_poly.pdbx_seq_one_letter_code
_entity_poly.pdbx_strand_id
1 'polypeptide(L)'
;MPFNVTWSGPDTNALYERGLELTHTTLVEGSHWVVGVNLTQEGFPEHSAKPVGARPAAIVDWVPGGVTTLTDDNLPEAIKSSTPVLIDFWTEWCGPCKALEKTLRELSPQYGGNLRVARVNTDENSASGSKFHITSVPVMKLFKNGEELETIPGNQPESRIKEILSRHM
;
A
#
# COMPACT_ATOMS: atom_id res chain seq x y z
N MET A 1 34.75 -3.41 -0.86
CA MET A 1 34.62 -4.88 -0.85
C MET A 1 33.45 -5.23 -1.76
N PRO A 2 33.59 -6.15 -2.74
CA PRO A 2 32.46 -6.53 -3.58
C PRO A 2 31.41 -7.24 -2.71
N PHE A 3 30.16 -6.79 -2.77
CA PHE A 3 29.02 -7.46 -2.16
C PHE A 3 28.22 -8.16 -3.26
N ASN A 4 28.01 -9.46 -3.11
CA ASN A 4 27.24 -10.25 -4.07
C ASN A 4 25.75 -9.97 -3.87
N VAL A 5 25.10 -9.44 -4.90
CA VAL A 5 23.64 -9.31 -4.95
C VAL A 5 23.08 -10.53 -5.68
N THR A 6 22.17 -11.26 -5.03
CA THR A 6 21.48 -12.40 -5.63
C THR A 6 20.22 -11.88 -6.33
N TRP A 7 20.17 -11.99 -7.65
CA TRP A 7 18.98 -11.69 -8.43
C TRP A 7 18.20 -12.98 -8.72
N SER A 8 16.87 -12.89 -8.83
CA SER A 8 16.00 -14.02 -9.18
C SER A 8 14.91 -13.53 -10.12
N GLY A 9 15.05 -13.81 -11.41
CA GLY A 9 14.05 -13.47 -12.42
C GLY A 9 14.18 -14.32 -13.69
N PRO A 10 13.21 -14.19 -14.62
CA PRO A 10 13.02 -15.14 -15.72
C PRO A 10 14.06 -15.05 -16.83
N ASP A 11 14.72 -13.90 -17.03
CA ASP A 11 15.70 -13.68 -18.10
C ASP A 11 16.80 -12.68 -17.73
N THR A 12 18.03 -12.96 -18.13
CA THR A 12 19.20 -12.11 -17.83
C THR A 12 19.27 -10.85 -18.71
N ASN A 13 18.37 -10.68 -19.68
CA ASN A 13 18.36 -9.50 -20.57
C ASN A 13 18.06 -8.20 -19.80
N ALA A 14 17.21 -8.27 -18.77
CA ALA A 14 16.92 -7.14 -17.90
C ALA A 14 18.15 -6.59 -17.15
N LEU A 15 19.22 -7.37 -17.02
CA LEU A 15 20.48 -6.94 -16.39
C LEU A 15 21.41 -6.25 -17.39
N TYR A 16 21.44 -6.71 -18.65
CA TYR A 16 22.20 -6.09 -19.74
C TYR A 16 21.66 -4.69 -20.09
N GLU A 17 20.34 -4.51 -20.13
CA GLU A 17 19.70 -3.21 -20.38
C GLU A 17 20.01 -2.15 -19.30
N ARG A 18 20.52 -2.59 -18.14
CA ARG A 18 20.92 -1.73 -17.02
C ARG A 18 22.41 -1.42 -16.98
N GLY A 19 23.16 -1.82 -18.03
CA GLY A 19 24.60 -1.55 -18.13
C GLY A 19 25.45 -2.31 -17.11
N LEU A 20 24.92 -3.40 -16.55
CA LEU A 20 25.63 -4.24 -15.58
C LEU A 20 26.43 -5.31 -16.32
N GLU A 21 27.74 -5.34 -16.10
CA GLU A 21 28.62 -6.37 -16.66
C GLU A 21 28.50 -7.65 -15.81
N LEU A 22 27.96 -8.71 -16.42
CA LEU A 22 27.74 -9.98 -15.75
C LEU A 22 29.06 -10.74 -15.62
N THR A 23 29.46 -11.09 -14.39
CA THR A 23 30.75 -11.80 -14.16
C THR A 23 30.57 -13.32 -14.14
N HIS A 24 29.44 -13.82 -13.65
CA HIS A 24 29.08 -15.24 -13.74
C HIS A 24 27.55 -15.42 -13.66
N THR A 25 27.02 -16.36 -14.46
CA THR A 25 25.60 -16.73 -14.47
C THR A 25 25.49 -18.23 -14.25
N THR A 26 24.79 -18.65 -13.20
CA THR A 26 24.53 -20.08 -12.93
C THR A 26 23.03 -20.32 -12.93
N LEU A 27 22.58 -21.30 -13.73
CA LEU A 27 21.21 -21.81 -13.70
C LEU A 27 21.08 -22.76 -12.51
N VAL A 28 20.15 -22.47 -11.60
CA VAL A 28 19.76 -23.39 -10.52
C VAL A 28 18.36 -23.88 -10.86
N GLU A 29 18.18 -25.20 -10.92
CA GLU A 29 16.97 -25.94 -11.34
C GLU A 29 15.65 -25.14 -11.45
N GLY A 30 15.02 -25.24 -12.62
CA GLY A 30 13.61 -24.88 -12.82
C GLY A 30 13.29 -23.39 -12.63
N SER A 31 13.68 -22.56 -13.59
CA SER A 31 13.26 -21.15 -13.76
C SER A 31 13.97 -20.09 -12.90
N HIS A 32 15.09 -20.41 -12.25
CA HIS A 32 15.85 -19.45 -11.45
C HIS A 32 17.27 -19.23 -11.98
N TRP A 33 17.63 -17.97 -12.20
CA TRP A 33 18.98 -17.55 -12.55
C TRP A 33 19.59 -16.81 -11.38
N VAL A 34 20.79 -17.22 -10.96
CA VAL A 34 21.61 -16.46 -10.00
C VAL A 34 22.74 -15.79 -10.79
N VAL A 35 22.83 -14.46 -10.69
CA VAL A 35 23.82 -13.67 -11.41
C VAL A 35 24.63 -12.82 -10.43
N GLY A 36 25.95 -12.91 -10.53
CA GLY A 36 26.88 -12.04 -9.78
C GLY A 36 27.24 -10.80 -10.60
N VAL A 37 27.11 -9.62 -10.01
CA VAL A 37 27.54 -8.33 -10.59
C VAL A 37 28.64 -7.71 -9.74
N ASN A 38 29.65 -7.12 -10.38
CA ASN A 38 30.75 -6.43 -9.72
C ASN A 38 30.58 -4.91 -9.91
N LEU A 39 30.44 -4.16 -8.81
CA LEU A 39 30.17 -2.72 -8.83
C LEU A 39 31.47 -1.96 -8.51
N THR A 40 32.12 -1.38 -9.51
CA THR A 40 33.20 -0.41 -9.31
C THR A 40 32.65 1.01 -9.21
N GLN A 41 32.27 1.34 -7.97
CA GLN A 41 32.33 2.64 -7.26
C GLN A 41 31.65 3.94 -7.77
N GLU A 42 31.07 4.62 -6.76
CA GLU A 42 30.68 6.03 -6.62
C GLU A 42 29.35 6.48 -7.26
N GLY A 43 28.25 6.39 -6.49
CA GLY A 43 27.10 7.29 -6.66
C GLY A 43 25.74 6.66 -6.94
N PHE A 44 25.24 5.79 -6.05
CA PHE A 44 23.79 5.55 -5.95
C PHE A 44 23.31 6.07 -4.60
N PRO A 45 22.48 7.12 -4.54
CA PRO A 45 21.71 7.39 -3.33
C PRO A 45 20.76 6.23 -3.10
N GLU A 46 20.65 5.79 -1.85
CA GLU A 46 19.83 4.66 -1.35
C GLU A 46 18.34 4.71 -1.76
N HIS A 47 17.90 5.80 -2.41
CA HIS A 47 16.53 6.08 -2.82
C HIS A 47 16.18 5.79 -4.29
N SER A 48 17.06 5.16 -5.09
CA SER A 48 16.83 4.98 -6.54
C SER A 48 16.70 3.54 -7.03
N ALA A 49 16.37 2.59 -6.16
CA ALA A 49 15.99 1.24 -6.60
C ALA A 49 14.55 1.25 -7.16
N LYS A 50 14.39 1.48 -8.47
CA LYS A 50 13.12 1.20 -9.17
C LYS A 50 12.99 -0.32 -9.39
N PRO A 51 11.92 -0.99 -8.91
CA PRO A 51 11.69 -2.39 -9.22
C PRO A 51 11.41 -2.55 -10.73
N VAL A 52 12.21 -3.35 -11.43
CA VAL A 52 11.95 -3.77 -12.81
C VAL A 52 11.29 -5.14 -12.77
N GLY A 53 10.12 -5.21 -13.36
CA GLY A 53 9.09 -6.23 -13.13
C GLY A 53 7.78 -5.49 -12.87
N ALA A 54 7.24 -4.84 -13.91
CA ALA A 54 6.05 -4.01 -13.82
C ALA A 54 4.85 -4.84 -13.30
N ARG A 55 4.61 -4.78 -11.98
CA ARG A 55 3.24 -4.84 -11.48
C ARG A 55 2.50 -3.68 -12.15
N PRO A 56 1.28 -3.87 -12.68
CA PRO A 56 0.51 -2.73 -13.18
C PRO A 56 0.50 -1.68 -12.08
N ALA A 57 0.96 -0.47 -12.41
CA ALA A 57 1.28 0.59 -11.47
C ALA A 57 0.25 0.62 -10.34
N ALA A 58 0.66 0.15 -9.16
CA ALA A 58 -0.16 0.36 -7.98
C ALA A 58 -0.14 1.87 -7.76
N ILE A 59 -1.28 2.49 -7.98
CA ILE A 59 -1.53 3.94 -7.97
C ILE A 59 -1.43 4.49 -6.52
N VAL A 60 -1.20 3.57 -5.57
CA VAL A 60 -1.14 3.76 -4.12
C VAL A 60 -0.08 2.80 -3.57
N ASP A 61 0.89 3.34 -2.83
CA ASP A 61 1.88 2.57 -2.07
C ASP A 61 1.27 2.06 -0.75
N TRP A 62 0.66 0.87 -0.80
CA TRP A 62 0.02 0.26 0.37
C TRP A 62 1.04 -0.20 1.41
N VAL A 63 0.86 0.23 2.66
CA VAL A 63 1.64 -0.26 3.81
C VAL A 63 1.10 -1.64 4.23
N PRO A 64 1.87 -2.73 4.11
CA PRO A 64 1.41 -4.07 4.50
C PRO A 64 1.13 -4.13 6.01
N GLY A 65 -0.09 -4.50 6.39
CA GLY A 65 -0.51 -4.54 7.80
C GLY A 65 -0.43 -3.18 8.50
N GLY A 66 -0.41 -2.08 7.75
CA GLY A 66 -0.39 -0.73 8.28
C GLY A 66 -1.56 0.12 7.79
N VAL A 67 -1.48 1.41 8.06
CA VAL A 67 -2.45 2.41 7.60
C VAL A 67 -1.76 3.27 6.54
N THR A 68 -2.38 3.36 5.36
CA THR A 68 -1.85 4.14 4.23
C THR A 68 -2.53 5.51 4.18
N THR A 69 -1.77 6.58 3.96
CA THR A 69 -2.36 7.91 3.77
C THR A 69 -2.72 8.11 2.31
N LEU A 70 -3.97 8.48 2.04
CA LEU A 70 -4.49 8.77 0.71
C LEU A 70 -4.76 10.28 0.55
N THR A 71 -4.72 10.73 -0.69
CA THR A 71 -5.01 12.10 -1.13
C THR A 71 -6.09 12.09 -2.20
N ASP A 72 -6.60 13.27 -2.56
CA ASP A 72 -7.56 13.44 -3.65
C ASP A 72 -7.10 12.81 -4.98
N ASP A 73 -5.79 12.76 -5.23
CA ASP A 73 -5.21 12.22 -6.47
C ASP A 73 -5.28 10.69 -6.55
N ASN A 74 -5.08 10.00 -5.43
CA ASN A 74 -4.91 8.54 -5.41
C ASN A 74 -6.14 7.79 -4.87
N LEU A 75 -7.03 8.48 -4.14
CA LEU A 75 -8.26 7.91 -3.59
C LEU A 75 -9.19 7.28 -4.64
N PRO A 76 -9.43 7.91 -5.83
CA PRO A 76 -10.32 7.33 -6.85
C PRO A 76 -9.86 5.97 -7.37
N GLU A 77 -8.56 5.73 -7.34
CA GLU A 77 -7.94 4.48 -7.77
C GLU A 77 -7.82 3.49 -6.62
N ALA A 78 -7.58 3.97 -5.40
CA ALA A 78 -7.57 3.16 -4.19
C ALA A 78 -8.88 2.38 -4.01
N ILE A 79 -10.02 3.04 -4.18
CA ILE A 79 -11.35 2.43 -3.98
C ILE A 79 -11.70 1.36 -5.02
N LYS A 80 -11.07 1.37 -6.20
CA LYS A 80 -11.29 0.38 -7.28
C LYS A 80 -10.59 -0.96 -7.01
N SER A 81 -9.82 -1.03 -5.93
CA SER A 81 -9.16 -2.24 -5.46
C SER A 81 -10.13 -3.42 -5.32
N SER A 82 -9.69 -4.60 -5.78
CA SER A 82 -10.40 -5.87 -5.57
C SER A 82 -10.37 -6.35 -4.11
N THR A 83 -9.32 -5.98 -3.39
CA THR A 83 -9.24 -6.12 -1.93
C THR A 83 -10.11 -5.04 -1.28
N PRO A 84 -10.98 -5.37 -0.31
CA PRO A 84 -11.72 -4.38 0.47
C PRO A 84 -10.78 -3.31 1.05
N VAL A 85 -11.19 -2.05 0.95
CA VAL A 85 -10.45 -0.88 1.43
C VAL A 85 -11.31 -0.15 2.46
N LEU A 86 -10.86 -0.15 3.72
CA LEU A 86 -11.45 0.65 4.78
C LEU A 86 -10.75 2.01 4.82
N ILE A 87 -11.49 3.09 4.65
CA ILE A 87 -10.98 4.45 4.58
C ILE A 87 -11.51 5.26 5.75
N ASP A 88 -10.60 5.76 6.59
CA ASP A 88 -10.88 6.66 7.70
C ASP A 88 -10.76 8.12 7.26
N PHE A 89 -11.87 8.85 7.26
CA PHE A 89 -11.91 10.28 7.01
C PHE A 89 -11.75 11.03 8.33
N TRP A 90 -10.65 11.77 8.44
CA TRP A 90 -10.18 12.37 9.69
C TRP A 90 -9.70 13.82 9.49
N THR A 91 -9.43 14.52 10.59
CA THR A 91 -8.77 15.85 10.61
C THR A 91 -7.79 15.96 11.79
N GLU A 92 -6.82 16.87 11.71
CA GLU A 92 -5.76 17.05 12.74
C GLU A 92 -6.28 17.48 14.12
N TRP A 93 -7.36 18.26 14.12
CA TRP A 93 -8.00 18.78 15.34
C TRP A 93 -9.07 17.83 15.90
N CYS A 94 -9.20 16.62 15.34
CA CYS A 94 -10.15 15.62 15.81
C CYS A 94 -9.55 14.74 16.92
N GLY A 95 -9.84 15.08 18.17
CA GLY A 95 -9.44 14.28 19.34
C GLY A 95 -9.83 12.79 19.25
N PRO A 96 -11.09 12.45 18.94
CA PRO A 96 -11.53 11.05 18.80
C PRO A 96 -10.85 10.28 17.65
N CYS A 97 -10.39 10.96 16.60
CA CYS A 97 -9.74 10.33 15.44
C CYS A 97 -8.38 9.70 15.83
N LYS A 98 -7.66 10.29 16.80
CA LYS A 98 -6.38 9.74 17.26
C LYS A 98 -6.54 8.38 17.94
N ALA A 99 -7.65 8.15 18.63
CA ALA A 99 -7.95 6.86 19.22
C ALA A 99 -8.27 5.82 18.13
N LEU A 100 -9.05 6.23 17.13
CA LEU A 100 -9.43 5.38 16.00
C LEU A 100 -8.21 4.96 15.17
N GLU A 101 -7.27 5.87 14.91
CA GLU A 101 -6.01 5.54 14.22
C GLU A 101 -5.27 4.39 14.91
N LYS A 102 -5.16 4.44 16.24
CA LYS A 102 -4.48 3.39 17.01
C LYS A 102 -5.17 2.04 16.82
N THR A 103 -6.49 2.00 16.94
CA THR A 103 -7.29 0.79 16.71
C THR A 103 -7.10 0.26 15.29
N LEU A 104 -7.11 1.12 14.28
CA LEU A 104 -6.92 0.74 12.88
C LEU A 104 -5.52 0.19 12.59
N ARG A 105 -4.47 0.74 13.22
CA ARG A 105 -3.10 0.21 13.15
C ARG A 105 -2.97 -1.18 13.78
N GLU A 106 -3.67 -1.43 14.88
CA GLU A 106 -3.69 -2.74 15.55
C GLU A 106 -4.54 -3.77 14.78
N LEU A 107 -5.57 -3.30 14.07
CA LEU A 107 -6.49 -4.13 13.30
C LEU A 107 -5.94 -4.55 11.93
N SER A 108 -5.31 -3.62 11.20
CA SER A 108 -4.78 -3.84 9.85
C SER A 108 -3.94 -5.12 9.69
N PRO A 109 -2.96 -5.44 10.57
CA PRO A 109 -2.13 -6.63 10.40
C PRO A 109 -2.91 -7.95 10.64
N GLN A 110 -4.02 -7.91 11.38
CA GLN A 110 -4.84 -9.11 11.67
C GLN A 110 -5.55 -9.64 10.42
N TYR A 111 -5.78 -8.80 9.41
CA TYR A 111 -6.45 -9.18 8.17
C TYR A 111 -5.50 -9.68 7.08
N GLY A 112 -4.18 -9.70 7.31
CA GLY A 112 -3.22 -10.46 6.48
C GLY A 112 -3.23 -10.15 4.98
N GLY A 113 -3.68 -8.95 4.57
CA GLY A 113 -3.83 -8.56 3.17
C GLY A 113 -5.24 -8.74 2.57
N ASN A 114 -6.18 -9.32 3.32
CA ASN A 114 -7.62 -9.38 2.96
C ASN A 114 -8.34 -8.05 3.17
N LEU A 115 -7.71 -7.12 3.89
CA LEU A 115 -8.18 -5.76 4.09
C LEU A 115 -7.02 -4.79 3.84
N ARG A 116 -7.33 -3.68 3.17
CA ARG A 116 -6.46 -2.52 3.11
C ARG A 116 -7.05 -1.43 3.99
N VAL A 117 -6.21 -0.81 4.81
CA VAL A 117 -6.64 0.28 5.68
C VAL A 117 -5.95 1.56 5.22
N ALA A 118 -6.75 2.59 5.00
CA ALA A 118 -6.30 3.90 4.57
C ALA A 118 -6.96 5.01 5.39
N ARG A 119 -6.36 6.19 5.33
CA ARG A 119 -6.89 7.42 5.93
C ARG A 119 -6.80 8.58 4.95
N VAL A 120 -7.76 9.51 5.01
CA VAL A 120 -7.80 10.72 4.19
C VAL A 120 -8.07 11.91 5.11
N ASN A 121 -7.20 12.93 5.07
CA ASN A 121 -7.44 14.16 5.80
C ASN A 121 -8.42 15.04 5.00
N THR A 122 -9.62 15.28 5.51
CA THR A 122 -10.65 16.03 4.77
C THR A 122 -10.41 17.52 4.70
N ASP A 123 -9.56 18.10 5.57
CA ASP A 123 -9.19 19.52 5.49
C ASP A 123 -8.23 19.77 4.31
N GLU A 124 -7.29 18.87 4.09
CA GLU A 124 -6.33 18.94 2.98
C GLU A 124 -6.92 18.42 1.67
N ASN A 125 -7.93 17.54 1.77
CA ASN A 125 -8.52 16.82 0.64
C ASN A 125 -10.04 17.11 0.56
N SER A 126 -10.37 18.39 0.35
CA SER A 126 -11.75 18.89 0.36
C SER A 126 -12.63 18.29 -0.74
N ALA A 127 -12.04 17.86 -1.87
CA ALA A 127 -12.78 17.21 -2.95
C ALA A 127 -13.28 15.83 -2.52
N SER A 128 -12.43 15.04 -1.85
CA SER A 128 -12.83 13.77 -1.24
C SER A 128 -13.90 13.96 -0.18
N GLY A 129 -13.71 14.93 0.73
CA GLY A 129 -14.71 15.25 1.77
C GLY A 129 -16.09 15.54 1.17
N SER A 130 -16.13 16.36 0.11
CA SER A 130 -17.37 16.70 -0.59
C SER A 130 -17.97 15.51 -1.34
N LYS A 131 -17.15 14.77 -2.08
CA LYS A 131 -17.58 13.62 -2.91
C LYS A 131 -18.21 12.51 -2.07
N PHE A 132 -17.65 12.23 -0.89
CA PHE A 132 -18.14 11.19 0.02
C PHE A 132 -19.11 11.73 1.07
N HIS A 133 -19.56 12.97 0.95
CA HIS A 133 -20.52 13.62 1.85
C HIS A 133 -20.07 13.57 3.31
N ILE A 134 -18.79 13.81 3.58
CA ILE A 134 -18.23 13.80 4.93
C ILE A 134 -18.57 15.13 5.61
N THR A 135 -19.65 15.14 6.39
CA THR A 135 -20.12 16.32 7.15
C THR A 135 -19.57 16.39 8.57
N SER A 136 -19.06 15.28 9.08
CA SER A 136 -18.51 15.16 10.43
C SER A 136 -17.41 14.10 10.44
N VAL A 137 -16.40 14.25 11.29
CA VAL A 137 -15.31 13.29 11.47
C VAL A 137 -15.24 12.82 12.93
N PRO A 138 -14.76 11.58 13.20
CA PRO A 138 -14.32 10.58 12.23
C PRO A 138 -15.50 9.87 11.55
N VAL A 139 -15.31 9.49 10.28
CA VAL A 139 -16.23 8.60 9.54
C VAL A 139 -15.37 7.61 8.78
N MET A 140 -15.67 6.32 8.91
CA MET A 140 -15.04 5.28 8.09
C MET A 140 -15.99 4.83 7.00
N LYS A 141 -15.46 4.57 5.80
CA LYS A 141 -16.22 3.97 4.69
C LYS A 141 -15.46 2.76 4.16
N LEU A 142 -16.19 1.68 3.89
CA LEU A 142 -15.65 0.46 3.31
C LEU A 142 -15.95 0.44 1.81
N PHE A 143 -14.93 0.23 0.99
CA PHE A 143 -15.05 0.14 -0.46
C PHE A 143 -14.53 -1.19 -0.99
N LYS A 144 -15.09 -1.67 -2.09
CA LYS A 144 -14.57 -2.80 -2.86
C LYS A 144 -14.99 -2.65 -4.32
N ASN A 145 -14.08 -2.86 -5.26
CA ASN A 145 -14.36 -2.73 -6.70
C ASN A 145 -14.99 -1.38 -7.11
N GLY A 146 -14.69 -0.30 -6.38
CA GLY A 146 -15.26 1.03 -6.61
C GLY A 146 -16.65 1.27 -6.01
N GLU A 147 -17.24 0.27 -5.36
CA GLU A 147 -18.53 0.38 -4.68
C GLU A 147 -18.35 0.65 -3.18
N GLU A 148 -19.18 1.52 -2.62
CA GLU A 148 -19.28 1.73 -1.17
C GLU A 148 -20.13 0.60 -0.57
N LEU A 149 -19.51 -0.22 0.27
CA LEU A 149 -20.15 -1.37 0.91
C LEU A 149 -20.81 -1.01 2.24
N GLU A 150 -20.17 -0.13 3.03
CA GLU A 150 -20.69 0.29 4.34
C GLU A 150 -20.13 1.67 4.73
N THR A 151 -20.93 2.44 5.47
CA THR A 151 -20.49 3.64 6.20
C THR A 151 -20.58 3.40 7.71
N ILE A 152 -19.49 3.70 8.42
CA ILE A 152 -19.38 3.58 9.87
C ILE A 152 -19.16 4.99 10.45
N PRO A 153 -20.21 5.63 11.00
CA PRO A 153 -20.07 6.96 11.57
C PRO A 153 -19.41 6.90 12.96
N GLY A 154 -18.52 7.86 13.21
CA GLY A 154 -17.88 8.08 14.50
C GLY A 154 -16.82 7.05 14.86
N ASN A 155 -16.20 7.28 16.02
CA ASN A 155 -15.28 6.32 16.62
C ASN A 155 -16.09 5.14 17.17
N GLN A 156 -15.82 3.93 16.69
CA GLN A 156 -16.49 2.70 17.13
C GLN A 156 -15.48 1.77 17.82
N PRO A 157 -15.91 0.94 18.78
CA PRO A 157 -15.04 -0.06 19.38
C PRO A 157 -14.58 -1.08 18.34
N GLU A 158 -13.37 -1.61 18.51
CA GLU A 158 -12.75 -2.58 17.60
C GLU A 158 -13.67 -3.78 17.29
N SER A 159 -14.38 -4.30 18.30
CA SER A 159 -15.32 -5.41 18.14
C SER A 159 -16.42 -5.12 17.11
N ARG A 160 -16.95 -3.89 17.12
CA ARG A 160 -17.98 -3.47 16.17
C ARG A 160 -17.41 -3.27 14.77
N ILE A 161 -16.19 -2.73 14.66
CA ILE A 161 -15.51 -2.60 13.36
C ILE A 161 -15.29 -4.00 12.77
N LYS A 162 -14.82 -4.96 13.57
CA LYS A 162 -14.63 -6.36 13.16
C LYS A 162 -15.93 -7.03 12.71
N GLU A 163 -17.01 -6.83 13.45
CA GLU A 163 -18.35 -7.35 13.08
C GLU A 163 -18.82 -6.78 11.74
N ILE A 164 -18.61 -5.49 11.50
CA ILE A 164 -18.98 -4.86 10.23
C ILE A 164 -18.15 -5.43 9.08
N LEU A 165 -16.83 -5.53 9.28
CA LEU A 165 -15.91 -6.07 8.28
C LEU A 165 -16.23 -7.53 7.92
N SER A 166 -16.58 -8.37 8.91
CA SER A 166 -16.86 -9.79 8.67
C SER A 166 -18.11 -10.03 7.80
N ARG A 167 -19.02 -9.06 7.66
CA ARG A 167 -20.18 -9.15 6.76
C ARG A 167 -19.82 -8.97 5.28
N HIS A 168 -18.64 -8.43 4.98
CA HIS A 168 -18.23 -8.00 3.63
C HIS A 168 -16.98 -8.71 3.10
N MET A 169 -16.41 -9.62 3.90
CA MET A 169 -15.19 -10.39 3.59
C MET A 169 -15.47 -11.76 3.01
#